data_AF-A0A6A6KWE3-F1
#
_entry.id   AF-A0A6A6KWE3-F1
#
_cell.length_a   1.000
_cell.length_b   1.000
_cell.length_c   1.000
_cell.angle_alpha   90.00
_cell.angle_beta   90.00
_cell.angle_gamma   90.00
#
_symmetry.space_group_name_H-M   'P 1'
#
loop_
_entity.id
_entity.type
_entity.pdbx_description
1 polymer ?
#
loop_
_entity_poly.entity_id
_entity_poly.type
_entity_poly.pdbx_seq_one_letter_code
_entity_poly.pdbx_strand_id
1 'polypeptide(L)'
;MEVGIEDCLNIEFEYSKSKYHLKDVIIGKIYFLLVRLEIKNMELEIRRQESTGSGPNTYVETETLAKFELMDSAPVRGESIPIRLFLSPYELTPTYHNINNKFSVKCFLNLVLVDEEDRQYFKQEEITVYRLLENS
;
A
#
# COMPACT_ATOMS: atom_id res chain seq x y z
N MET A 1 3.75 7.91 -3.66
CA MET A 1 2.69 7.23 -4.43
C MET A 1 1.72 8.23 -5.02
N GLU A 2 1.50 8.23 -6.34
CA GLU A 2 0.52 9.09 -7.01
C GLU A 2 -0.48 8.26 -7.81
N VAL A 3 -1.76 8.61 -7.69
CA VAL A 3 -2.87 8.11 -8.53
C VAL A 3 -3.38 9.27 -9.36
N GLY A 4 -3.07 9.25 -10.65
CA GLY A 4 -3.47 10.29 -11.61
C GLY A 4 -4.30 9.72 -12.75
N ILE A 5 -5.45 10.33 -13.01
CA ILE A 5 -6.27 10.16 -14.22
C ILE A 5 -6.37 11.53 -14.84
N GLU A 6 -5.94 11.64 -16.10
CA GLU A 6 -5.93 12.89 -16.85
C GLU A 6 -7.28 13.61 -16.76
N ASP A 7 -7.22 14.89 -16.39
CA ASP A 7 -8.36 15.80 -16.19
C ASP A 7 -9.46 15.37 -15.20
N CYS A 8 -9.31 14.23 -14.51
CA CYS A 8 -10.35 13.64 -13.66
C CYS A 8 -9.94 13.52 -12.19
N LEU A 9 -8.72 13.03 -11.92
CA LEU A 9 -8.29 12.70 -10.56
C LEU A 9 -6.78 12.89 -10.42
N ASN A 10 -6.33 13.54 -9.36
CA ASN A 10 -4.94 13.52 -8.94
C ASN A 10 -4.89 13.49 -7.42
N ILE A 11 -4.42 12.37 -6.89
CA ILE A 11 -4.22 12.13 -5.47
C ILE A 11 -2.76 11.74 -5.24
N GLU A 12 -2.15 12.38 -4.25
CA GLU A 12 -0.80 12.07 -3.80
C GLU A 12 -0.83 11.49 -2.39
N PHE A 13 -0.20 10.33 -2.21
CA PHE A 13 0.08 9.76 -0.90
C PHE A 13 1.57 9.83 -0.61
N GLU A 14 1.91 10.71 0.34
CA GLU A 14 3.25 10.89 0.89
C GLU A 14 3.39 10.05 2.17
N TYR A 15 4.49 9.32 2.33
CA TYR A 15 4.79 8.59 3.56
C TYR A 15 6.28 8.64 3.88
N SER A 16 6.58 8.59 5.18
CA SER A 16 7.87 9.02 5.75
C SER A 16 9.09 8.17 5.38
N LYS A 17 8.93 6.87 5.07
CA LYS A 17 10.04 5.94 4.82
C LYS A 17 9.67 4.93 3.73
N SER A 18 10.67 4.37 3.05
CA SER A 18 10.50 3.18 2.20
C SER A 18 10.83 1.86 2.91
N LYS A 19 11.36 1.94 4.14
CA LYS A 19 11.76 0.80 4.97
C LYS A 19 11.18 0.91 6.37
N TYR A 20 10.53 -0.14 6.84
CA TYR A 20 9.86 -0.19 8.14
C TYR A 20 10.23 -1.46 8.89
N HIS A 21 10.40 -1.36 10.21
CA HIS A 21 10.49 -2.57 11.02
C HIS A 21 9.09 -3.16 11.28
N LEU A 22 9.02 -4.44 11.66
CA LEU A 22 7.77 -5.17 11.90
C LEU A 22 6.79 -4.52 12.90
N LYS A 23 7.28 -3.62 13.75
CA LYS A 23 6.49 -2.90 14.77
C LYS A 23 6.47 -1.39 14.53
N ASP A 24 6.92 -0.94 13.37
CA ASP A 24 7.00 0.49 13.05
C ASP A 24 5.59 1.05 12.79
N VAL A 25 5.53 2.34 12.53
CA VAL A 25 4.31 3.05 12.16
C VAL A 25 4.54 3.75 10.83
N ILE A 26 3.69 3.46 9.86
CA ILE A 26 3.66 4.21 8.61
C ILE A 26 2.94 5.52 8.89
N ILE A 27 3.70 6.60 8.91
CA ILE A 27 3.20 7.97 9.01
C ILE A 27 3.24 8.58 7.63
N GLY A 28 2.11 9.13 7.20
CA GLY A 28 1.95 9.75 5.90
C GLY A 28 0.79 10.72 5.84
N LYS A 29 0.53 11.23 4.64
CA LYS A 29 -0.54 12.18 4.37
C LYS A 29 -1.00 12.01 2.93
N ILE A 30 -2.31 11.97 2.73
CA ILE A 30 -2.94 11.97 1.42
C ILE A 30 -3.33 13.41 1.09
N TYR A 31 -3.05 13.85 -0.13
CA TYR A 31 -3.39 15.16 -0.66
C TYR A 31 -4.29 15.00 -1.89
N PHE A 32 -5.40 15.75 -1.92
CA PHE A 32 -6.35 15.74 -3.02
C PHE A 32 -6.10 16.95 -3.92
N LEU A 33 -5.28 16.77 -4.97
CA LEU A 33 -4.84 17.85 -5.87
C LEU A 33 -5.90 18.18 -6.93
N LEU A 34 -6.58 17.15 -7.44
CA LEU A 34 -7.70 17.25 -8.37
C LEU A 34 -8.71 16.14 -8.07
N VAL A 35 -9.98 16.49 -7.90
CA VAL A 35 -11.08 15.52 -7.71
C VAL A 35 -12.26 15.98 -8.55
N ARG A 36 -12.51 15.28 -9.66
CA ARG A 36 -13.70 15.45 -10.52
C ARG A 36 -14.48 14.15 -10.70
N LEU A 37 -14.06 13.09 -10.02
CA LEU A 37 -14.79 11.82 -9.92
C LEU A 37 -15.47 11.74 -8.56
N GLU A 38 -16.67 11.17 -8.53
CA GLU A 38 -17.37 10.86 -7.28
C GLU A 38 -16.77 9.58 -6.69
N ILE A 39 -15.95 9.75 -5.64
CA ILE A 39 -15.29 8.64 -4.95
C ILE A 39 -16.25 8.08 -3.90
N LYS A 40 -16.56 6.80 -4.01
CA LYS A 40 -17.40 6.04 -3.09
C LYS A 40 -16.64 5.62 -1.85
N ASN A 41 -15.45 5.05 -2.01
CA ASN A 41 -14.56 4.74 -0.90
C ASN A 41 -13.08 4.81 -1.30
N MET A 42 -12.23 4.93 -0.29
CA MET A 42 -10.78 4.85 -0.43
C MET A 42 -10.21 4.01 0.71
N GLU A 43 -9.26 3.15 0.40
CA GLU A 43 -8.61 2.27 1.37
C GLU A 43 -7.12 2.13 1.08
N LEU A 44 -6.35 1.96 2.15
CA LEU A 44 -4.94 1.60 2.10
C LEU A 44 -4.78 0.15 2.54
N GLU A 45 -4.22 -0.67 1.68
CA GLU A 45 -3.96 -2.07 1.96
C GLU A 45 -2.47 -2.33 2.14
N ILE A 46 -2.14 -3.30 3.01
CA ILE A 46 -0.81 -3.94 3.02
C ILE A 46 -0.96 -5.28 2.32
N ARG A 47 -0.28 -5.45 1.19
CA ARG A 47 -0.28 -6.72 0.43
C ARG A 47 1.06 -7.42 0.54
N ARG A 48 1.03 -8.73 0.75
CA ARG A 48 2.19 -9.62 0.63
C ARG A 48 2.14 -10.32 -0.71
N GLN A 49 3.24 -10.32 -1.43
CA GLN A 49 3.41 -11.11 -2.64
C GLN A 49 4.52 -12.12 -2.40
N GLU A 50 4.17 -13.41 -2.45
CA GLU A 50 5.12 -14.51 -2.45
C GLU A 50 5.33 -14.98 -3.89
N SER A 51 6.58 -15.04 -4.32
CA SER A 51 6.95 -15.69 -5.57
C SER A 51 7.77 -16.93 -5.26
N THR A 52 7.37 -18.08 -5.78
CA THR A 52 8.00 -19.38 -5.54
C THR A 52 8.27 -20.10 -6.85
N GLY A 53 9.39 -20.83 -6.92
CA GLY A 53 9.83 -21.55 -8.12
C GLY A 53 10.96 -20.84 -8.86
N SER A 54 11.34 -21.40 -10.00
CA SER A 54 12.49 -20.94 -10.77
C SER A 54 12.22 -21.01 -12.27
N GLY A 55 12.59 -19.95 -13.00
CA GLY A 55 12.43 -19.88 -14.45
C GLY A 55 10.94 -19.95 -14.87
N PRO A 56 10.58 -20.80 -15.85
CA PRO A 56 9.21 -20.86 -16.35
C PRO A 56 8.19 -21.41 -15.34
N ASN A 57 8.63 -22.07 -14.26
CA ASN A 57 7.77 -22.61 -13.21
C ASN A 57 7.65 -21.66 -12.01
N THR A 58 7.56 -20.35 -12.26
CA THR A 58 7.39 -19.35 -11.20
C THR A 58 5.91 -19.18 -10.90
N TYR A 59 5.54 -19.35 -9.64
CA TYR A 59 4.19 -19.12 -9.10
C TYR A 59 4.22 -17.85 -8.27
N VAL A 60 3.20 -17.01 -8.40
CA VAL A 60 3.07 -15.77 -7.63
C VAL A 60 1.72 -15.79 -6.92
N GLU A 61 1.77 -15.72 -5.60
CA GLU A 61 0.61 -15.62 -4.72
C GLU A 61 0.59 -14.23 -4.09
N THR A 62 -0.58 -13.60 -4.02
CA THR A 62 -0.75 -12.28 -3.42
C THR A 62 -1.88 -12.32 -2.40
N GLU A 63 -1.60 -11.81 -1.21
CA GLU A 63 -2.50 -11.80 -0.06
C GLU A 63 -2.60 -10.40 0.51
N THR A 64 -3.82 -9.95 0.82
CA THR A 64 -4.06 -8.71 1.56
C THR A 64 -3.99 -8.99 3.06
N LEU A 65 -2.94 -8.52 3.72
CA LEU A 65 -2.70 -8.71 5.15
C LEU A 65 -3.44 -7.69 6.03
N ALA A 66 -3.67 -6.50 5.48
CA ALA A 66 -4.34 -5.42 6.18
C ALA A 66 -5.16 -4.60 5.20
N LYS A 67 -6.33 -4.14 5.66
CA LYS A 67 -7.17 -3.16 4.97
C LYS A 67 -7.47 -2.03 5.94
N PHE A 68 -7.13 -0.81 5.56
CA PHE A 68 -7.35 0.39 6.35
C PHE A 68 -8.25 1.33 5.55
N GLU A 69 -9.52 1.37 5.93
CA GLU A 69 -10.53 2.25 5.31
C GLU A 69 -10.22 3.70 5.67
N LEU A 70 -10.08 4.54 4.64
CA LEU A 70 -9.61 5.91 4.79
C LEU A 70 -10.74 6.92 4.76
N MET A 71 -11.80 6.64 3.99
CA MET A 71 -12.80 7.63 3.63
C MET A 71 -14.04 6.97 3.02
N ASP A 72 -15.22 7.44 3.42
CA ASP A 72 -16.54 6.98 2.98
C ASP A 72 -17.34 8.05 2.18
N SER A 73 -16.67 9.12 1.73
CA SER A 73 -17.31 10.23 0.99
C SER A 73 -16.35 10.93 0.04
N ALA A 74 -16.84 11.64 -0.98
CA ALA A 74 -16.00 12.38 -1.92
C ALA A 74 -15.24 13.55 -1.25
N PRO A 75 -13.89 13.55 -1.28
CA PRO A 75 -13.07 14.63 -0.74
C PRO A 75 -13.05 15.82 -1.69
N VAL A 76 -12.83 17.02 -1.18
CA VAL A 76 -12.70 18.21 -2.03
C VAL A 76 -11.25 18.55 -2.34
N ARG A 77 -11.05 19.23 -3.47
CA ARG A 77 -9.72 19.72 -3.87
C ARG A 77 -9.09 20.57 -2.76
N GLY A 78 -7.85 20.25 -2.42
CA GLY A 78 -7.07 20.93 -1.38
C GLY A 78 -7.19 20.31 0.01
N GLU A 79 -8.08 19.35 0.22
CA GLU A 79 -8.13 18.59 1.46
C GLU A 79 -6.94 17.64 1.60
N SER A 80 -6.74 17.20 2.83
CA SER A 80 -5.72 16.20 3.12
C SER A 80 -6.09 15.34 4.33
N ILE A 81 -5.74 14.07 4.27
CA ILE A 81 -6.02 13.10 5.33
C ILE A 81 -4.67 12.62 5.91
N PRO A 82 -4.37 12.86 7.20
CA PRO A 82 -3.19 12.32 7.85
C PRO A 82 -3.35 10.82 8.09
N ILE A 83 -2.30 10.05 7.79
CA ILE A 83 -2.28 8.59 7.90
C ILE A 83 -1.32 8.17 9.01
N ARG A 84 -1.80 7.26 9.88
CA ARG A 84 -0.99 6.61 10.90
C ARG A 84 -1.36 5.13 11.01
N LEU A 85 -0.65 4.29 10.26
CA LEU A 85 -0.90 2.84 10.21
C LEU A 85 0.15 2.10 11.04
N PHE A 86 -0.29 1.48 12.13
CA PHE A 86 0.57 0.69 13.01
C PHE A 86 0.80 -0.69 12.41
N LEU A 87 2.06 -1.13 12.27
CA LEU A 87 2.38 -2.43 11.69
C LEU A 87 2.27 -3.59 12.69
N SER A 88 2.42 -3.29 13.99
CA SER A 88 2.46 -4.30 15.06
C SER A 88 1.24 -5.25 15.15
N PRO A 89 0.00 -4.85 14.81
CA PRO A 89 -1.15 -5.76 14.86
C PRO A 89 -1.18 -6.79 13.73
N TYR A 90 -0.43 -6.58 12.65
CA TYR A 90 -0.48 -7.42 11.46
C TYR A 90 0.62 -8.48 11.49
N GLU A 91 0.32 -9.68 10.98
CA GLU A 91 1.26 -10.81 10.90
C GLU A 91 2.24 -10.65 9.72
N LEU A 92 3.04 -9.58 9.77
CA LEU A 92 4.03 -9.27 8.75
C LEU A 92 5.28 -10.14 8.91
N THR A 93 5.90 -10.47 7.79
CA THR A 93 7.24 -11.06 7.75
C THR A 93 8.22 -10.04 7.15
N PRO A 94 9.53 -10.16 7.42
CA PRO A 94 10.53 -9.40 6.68
C PRO A 94 10.41 -9.63 5.18
N THR A 95 10.87 -8.66 4.40
CA THR A 95 11.07 -8.80 2.96
C THR A 95 12.21 -9.79 2.71
N TYR A 96 11.95 -10.78 1.86
CA TYR A 96 12.91 -11.80 1.48
C TYR A 96 13.19 -11.69 -0.02
N HIS A 97 14.44 -11.41 -0.39
CA HIS A 97 14.82 -11.27 -1.78
C HIS A 97 15.60 -12.50 -2.25
N ASN A 98 15.03 -13.24 -3.20
CA ASN A 98 15.67 -14.34 -3.92
C ASN A 98 16.38 -15.36 -3.00
N ILE A 99 15.63 -15.91 -2.04
CA ILE A 99 16.17 -16.86 -1.06
C ILE A 99 16.53 -18.15 -1.77
N ASN A 100 17.83 -18.40 -1.90
CA ASN A 100 18.42 -19.58 -2.53
C ASN A 100 17.85 -19.88 -3.94
N ASN A 101 17.49 -18.84 -4.71
CA ASN A 101 16.85 -18.98 -6.02
C ASN A 101 15.54 -19.80 -6.00
N LYS A 102 14.86 -19.86 -4.84
CA LYS A 102 13.62 -20.63 -4.66
C LYS A 102 12.39 -19.77 -4.47
N PHE A 103 12.51 -18.69 -3.71
CA PHE A 103 11.37 -17.82 -3.45
C PHE A 103 11.77 -16.39 -3.09
N SER A 104 10.82 -15.47 -3.19
CA SER A 104 10.89 -14.11 -2.65
C SER A 104 9.58 -13.75 -1.96
N VAL A 105 9.66 -12.89 -0.94
CA VAL A 105 8.49 -12.32 -0.26
C VAL A 105 8.63 -10.81 -0.28
N LYS A 106 7.68 -10.14 -0.91
CA LYS A 106 7.60 -8.68 -1.03
C LYS A 106 6.37 -8.16 -0.30
N CYS A 107 6.48 -6.93 0.23
CA CYS A 107 5.38 -6.22 0.84
C CYS A 107 5.10 -4.95 0.06
N PHE A 108 3.83 -4.63 -0.15
CA PHE A 108 3.39 -3.47 -0.90
C PHE A 108 2.38 -2.68 -0.07
N LEU A 109 2.49 -1.35 -0.15
CA LEU A 109 1.36 -0.48 0.14
C LEU A 109 0.55 -0.36 -1.14
N ASN A 110 -0.75 -0.60 -1.05
CA ASN A 110 -1.66 -0.52 -2.17
C ASN A 110 -2.79 0.45 -1.82
N LEU A 111 -2.78 1.63 -2.44
CA LEU A 111 -3.86 2.60 -2.32
C LEU A 111 -4.94 2.22 -3.33
N VAL A 112 -6.16 1.98 -2.86
CA VAL A 112 -7.32 1.59 -3.66
C VAL A 112 -8.38 2.67 -3.53
N LEU A 113 -8.97 3.03 -4.68
CA LEU A 113 -10.08 3.96 -4.79
C LEU A 113 -11.19 3.28 -5.58
N VAL A 114 -12.42 3.42 -5.11
CA VAL A 114 -13.62 2.98 -5.83
C VAL A 114 -14.53 4.17 -6.05
N ASP A 115 -15.00 4.35 -7.27
CA ASP A 115 -15.98 5.39 -7.60
C ASP A 115 -17.43 4.89 -7.51
N GLU A 116 -18.39 5.79 -7.69
CA GLU A 116 -19.82 5.47 -7.69
C GLU A 116 -20.27 4.53 -8.83
N GLU A 117 -19.47 4.38 -9.89
CA GLU A 117 -19.70 3.41 -10.97
C GLU A 117 -19.06 2.03 -10.68
N ASP A 118 -18.59 1.81 -9.45
CA ASP A 118 -17.85 0.62 -9.00
C ASP A 118 -16.54 0.37 -9.79
N ARG A 119 -15.98 1.39 -10.45
CA ARG A 119 -14.67 1.31 -11.10
C ARG A 119 -13.58 1.41 -10.03
N GLN A 120 -12.61 0.51 -10.12
CA GLN A 120 -11.51 0.42 -9.17
C GLN A 120 -10.22 1.00 -9.76
N TYR A 121 -9.61 1.92 -9.03
CA TYR A 121 -8.31 2.49 -9.34
C TYR A 121 -7.35 2.11 -8.21
N PHE A 122 -6.15 1.66 -8.56
CA PHE A 122 -5.17 1.29 -7.56
C PHE A 122 -3.76 1.68 -7.97
N LYS A 123 -2.94 2.00 -6.97
CA LYS A 123 -1.51 2.17 -7.12
C LYS A 123 -0.81 1.46 -5.98
N GLN A 124 0.20 0.67 -6.35
CA GLN A 124 1.02 -0.04 -5.39
C GLN A 124 2.47 0.43 -5.44
N GLU A 125 3.11 0.50 -4.28
CA GLU A 125 4.54 0.76 -4.11
C GLU A 125 5.13 -0.26 -3.13
N GLU A 126 6.31 -0.80 -3.47
CA GLU A 126 7.00 -1.78 -2.64
C GLU A 126 7.58 -1.09 -1.38
N ILE A 127 7.34 -1.70 -0.22
CA ILE A 127 7.99 -1.31 1.04
C ILE A 127 8.91 -2.44 1.52
N THR A 128 10.07 -2.08 2.05
CA THR A 128 10.97 -3.05 2.68
C THR A 128 10.59 -3.21 4.15
N VAL A 129 10.23 -4.43 4.56
CA VAL A 129 9.94 -4.75 5.96
C VAL A 129 11.13 -5.51 6.56
N TYR A 130 11.57 -5.15 7.76
CA TYR A 130 12.69 -5.82 8.44
C TYR A 130 12.43 -6.10 9.92
N ARG A 131 13.19 -7.02 10.51
CA ARG A 131 13.15 -7.31 11.94
C ARG A 131 14.24 -6.52 12.64
N LEU A 132 13.90 -5.82 13.73
CA LEU A 132 14.89 -5.21 14.61
C LEU A 132 15.65 -6.29 15.39
N LEU A 133 16.92 -6.01 15.70
CA LEU A 133 17.64 -6.79 16.68
C LEU A 133 17.10 -6.43 18.06
N GLU A 134 16.93 -7.41 18.95
CA GLU A 134 16.31 -7.22 20.26
C GLU A 134 17.05 -6.24 21.20
N ASN A 135 18.24 -5.76 20.79
CA ASN A 135 19.09 -4.84 21.56
C ASN A 135 19.25 -3.44 20.91
N SER A 136 18.34 -3.03 20.02
CA SER A 136 18.36 -1.71 19.34
C SER A 136 17.31 -0.76 19.88
#